data_AF-A0A416RFG2-F1
#
_entry.id   AF-A0A416RFG2-F1
#
_cell.length_a   1.000
_cell.length_b   1.000
_cell.length_c   1.000
_cell.angle_alpha   90.00
_cell.angle_beta   90.00
_cell.angle_gamma   90.00
#
_symmetry.space_group_name_H-M   'P 1'
#
loop_
_entity.id
_entity.type
_entity.pdbx_description
1 polymer ?
#
loop_
_entity_poly.entity_id
_entity_poly.type
_entity_poly.pdbx_seq_one_letter_code
_entity_poly.pdbx_strand_id
1 'polypeptide(L)' 'MDSDLFTAFLARQPDLGAMGREELEDYLDTVRGWIDRLDEEEPEDMESEEYEAWGDRHEALEDLADDIVDRLEEL' A
#
# COMPACT_ATOMS: atom_id res chain seq x y z
N MET A 1 13.24 -5.33 2.77
CA MET A 1 11.94 -5.87 2.33
C MET A 1 12.13 -7.02 1.34
N ASP A 2 11.20 -7.96 1.23
CA ASP A 2 11.18 -8.92 0.10
C ASP A 2 10.52 -8.22 -1.11
N SER A 3 11.35 -7.55 -1.92
CA SER A 3 10.89 -6.69 -3.02
C SER A 3 10.02 -7.42 -4.06
N ASP A 4 10.21 -8.73 -4.22
CA ASP A 4 9.42 -9.54 -5.15
C ASP A 4 7.99 -9.74 -4.61
N LEU A 5 7.85 -10.00 -3.32
CA LEU A 5 6.54 -10.10 -2.66
C LEU A 5 5.80 -8.76 -2.64
N PHE A 6 6.52 -7.67 -2.39
CA PHE A 6 5.95 -6.33 -2.40
C PHE A 6 5.46 -5.92 -3.80
N THR A 7 6.27 -6.16 -4.82
CA THR A 7 5.89 -5.86 -6.22
C THR A 7 4.68 -6.69 -6.65
N ALA A 8 4.64 -7.97 -6.26
CA ALA A 8 3.48 -8.83 -6.51
C ALA A 8 2.22 -8.35 -5.77
N PHE A 9 2.37 -7.79 -4.57
CA PHE A 9 1.29 -7.20 -3.79
C PHE A 9 0.68 -5.98 -4.50
N LEU A 10 1.49 -5.00 -4.87
CA LEU A 10 1.02 -3.80 -5.60
C LEU A 10 0.34 -4.16 -6.93
N ALA A 11 0.86 -5.16 -7.65
CA ALA A 11 0.30 -5.63 -8.91
C ALA A 11 -1.05 -6.35 -8.78
N ARG A 12 -1.47 -6.73 -7.57
CA ARG A 12 -2.65 -7.58 -7.36
C ARG A 12 -3.97 -6.89 -7.67
N GLN A 13 -4.05 -5.56 -7.51
CA GLN A 13 -5.23 -4.70 -7.75
C GLN A 13 -6.58 -5.44 -7.53
N PRO A 14 -6.89 -5.86 -6.29
CA PRO A 14 -8.11 -6.62 -6.02
C PRO A 14 -9.37 -5.78 -6.22
N ASP A 15 -10.49 -6.45 -6.53
CA ASP A 15 -11.80 -5.82 -6.60
C ASP A 15 -12.34 -5.56 -5.18
N LEU A 16 -12.10 -4.35 -4.66
CA LEU A 16 -12.59 -3.89 -3.36
C LEU A 16 -14.12 -3.88 -3.27
N GLY A 17 -14.82 -3.76 -4.42
CA GLY A 17 -16.27 -3.79 -4.49
C GLY A 17 -16.86 -5.14 -4.07
N ALA A 18 -16.15 -6.23 -4.39
CA ALA A 18 -16.54 -7.60 -4.13
C ALA A 18 -16.20 -8.09 -2.71
N MET A 19 -15.34 -7.36 -1.97
CA MET A 19 -14.89 -7.73 -0.63
C MET A 19 -15.91 -7.34 0.44
N GLY A 20 -16.08 -8.21 1.43
CA GLY A 20 -16.82 -7.91 2.66
C GLY A 20 -16.03 -7.04 3.63
N ARG A 21 -16.70 -6.55 4.69
CA ARG A 21 -16.07 -5.70 5.73
C ARG A 21 -14.81 -6.32 6.34
N GLU A 22 -14.88 -7.58 6.78
CA GLU A 22 -13.75 -8.30 7.39
C GLU A 22 -12.58 -8.45 6.41
N GLU A 23 -12.87 -8.76 5.13
CA GLU A 23 -11.83 -8.88 4.10
C GLU A 23 -11.15 -7.54 3.81
N LEU A 24 -11.89 -6.44 3.82
CA LEU A 24 -11.35 -5.08 3.64
C LEU A 24 -10.52 -4.65 4.85
N GLU A 25 -10.96 -4.95 6.08
CA GLU A 25 -10.21 -4.66 7.31
C GLU A 25 -8.87 -5.41 7.33
N ASP A 26 -8.87 -6.71 7.00
CA ASP A 26 -7.64 -7.51 6.88
C ASP A 26 -6.72 -6.99 5.77
N TYR A 27 -7.30 -6.53 4.66
CA TYR A 27 -6.52 -6.00 3.56
C TYR A 27 -5.91 -4.63 3.90
N LEU A 28 -6.66 -3.77 4.59
CA LEU A 28 -6.16 -2.50 5.10
C LEU A 28 -5.00 -2.68 6.09
N ASP A 29 -5.11 -3.66 7.00
CA ASP A 29 -4.01 -3.99 7.93
C ASP A 29 -2.76 -4.44 7.17
N THR A 30 -2.95 -5.23 6.11
CA THR A 30 -1.85 -5.65 5.24
C THR A 30 -1.19 -4.46 4.53
N VAL A 31 -1.98 -3.55 3.95
CA VAL A 31 -1.48 -2.33 3.27
C VAL A 31 -0.69 -1.46 4.26
N ARG A 32 -1.24 -1.19 5.45
CA ARG A 32 -0.57 -0.42 6.50
C ARG A 32 0.73 -1.06 6.95
N GLY A 33 0.76 -2.39 7.09
CA GLY A 33 1.98 -3.11 7.42
C GLY A 33 3.06 -3.07 6.32
N TRP A 34 2.69 -2.76 5.07
CA TRP A 34 3.65 -2.47 4.00
C TRP A 34 4.14 -1.02 4.06
N ILE A 35 3.25 -0.06 4.32
CA ILE A 35 3.60 1.36 4.52
C ILE A 35 4.62 1.48 5.65
N ASP A 36 4.33 0.92 6.83
CA ASP A 36 5.23 0.96 8.00
C ASP A 36 6.63 0.40 7.67
N ARG A 37 6.70 -0.64 6.83
CA ARG A 37 7.99 -1.21 6.40
C ARG A 37 8.69 -0.35 5.37
N LEU A 38 7.94 0.30 4.50
CA LEU A 38 8.49 1.17 3.46
C LEU A 38 9.03 2.47 4.10
N ASP A 39 8.36 2.99 5.13
CA ASP A 39 8.83 4.12 5.95
C ASP A 39 10.18 3.85 6.61
N GLU A 40 10.42 2.62 7.09
CA GLU A 40 11.73 2.23 7.63
C GLU A 40 12.84 2.20 6.56
N GLU A 41 12.47 2.19 5.28
CA GLU A 41 13.35 2.12 4.12
C GLU A 41 13.41 3.46 3.34
N GLU A 42 12.92 4.57 3.91
CA GLU A 42 13.01 5.91 3.31
C GLU A 42 14.46 6.29 2.97
N PRO A 43 14.77 6.61 1.70
CA PRO A 43 16.12 7.02 1.31
C PRO A 43 16.49 8.38 1.91
N GLU A 44 17.69 8.49 2.50
CA GLU A 44 18.16 9.75 3.11
C GLU A 44 18.33 10.89 2.09
N ASP A 45 18.64 10.55 0.83
CA ASP A 45 18.82 11.52 -0.25
C ASP A 45 17.50 11.76 -0.99
N MET A 46 16.80 12.81 -0.57
CA MET A 46 15.52 13.25 -1.14
C MET A 46 15.59 13.70 -2.60
N GLU A 47 16.79 13.90 -3.18
CA GLU A 47 16.97 14.24 -4.60
C GLU A 47 17.33 13.03 -5.47
N SER A 48 17.44 11.84 -4.86
CA SER A 48 17.82 10.62 -5.56
C SER A 48 16.66 9.98 -6.32
N GLU A 49 16.98 9.26 -7.41
CA GLU A 49 16.03 8.40 -8.13
C GLU A 49 15.47 7.29 -7.22
N GLU A 50 16.22 6.89 -6.19
CA GLU A 50 15.77 5.91 -5.20
C GLU A 50 14.66 6.48 -4.31
N TYR A 51 14.77 7.75 -3.90
CA TYR A 51 13.72 8.46 -3.16
C TYR A 51 12.47 8.66 -4.01
N GLU A 52 12.61 9.04 -5.28
CA GLU A 52 11.47 9.15 -6.21
C GLU A 52 10.75 7.80 -6.35
N ALA A 53 11.50 6.72 -6.60
CA ALA A 53 10.90 5.38 -6.72
C ALA A 53 10.31 4.86 -5.39
N TRP A 54 10.88 5.24 -4.25
CA TRP A 54 10.30 4.96 -2.92
C TRP A 54 8.98 5.71 -2.77
N GLY A 55 8.94 7.00 -3.13
CA GLY A 55 7.75 7.85 -3.10
C GLY A 55 6.62 7.31 -3.96
N ASP A 56 6.90 6.89 -5.19
CA ASP A 56 5.89 6.28 -6.08
C ASP A 56 5.25 5.03 -5.45
N ARG A 57 6.04 4.23 -4.74
CA ARG A 57 5.54 3.03 -4.04
C ARG A 57 4.74 3.39 -2.80
N HIS A 58 5.16 4.43 -2.09
CA HIS A 58 4.48 4.94 -0.90
C HIS A 58 3.11 5.51 -1.27
N GLU A 59 3.07 6.38 -2.29
CA GLU A 59 1.84 6.97 -2.85
C GLU A 59 0.86 5.87 -3.28
N ALA A 60 1.34 4.84 -4.01
CA ALA A 60 0.48 3.74 -4.44
C ALA A 60 -0.13 2.93 -3.28
N LEU A 61 0.54 2.85 -2.14
CA LEU A 61 -0.01 2.21 -0.94
C LEU A 61 -0.99 3.12 -0.19
N GLU A 62 -0.70 4.42 -0.11
CA GLU A 62 -1.58 5.41 0.52
C GLU A 62 -2.90 5.53 -0.25
N ASP A 63 -2.85 5.67 -1.58
CA ASP A 63 -4.03 5.68 -2.45
C ASP A 63 -4.88 4.42 -2.24
N LEU A 64 -4.23 3.26 -2.16
CA LEU A 64 -4.93 1.99 -1.92
C LEU A 64 -5.54 1.92 -0.52
N ALA A 65 -4.85 2.44 0.50
CA ALA A 65 -5.38 2.47 1.86
C ALA A 65 -6.63 3.36 1.95
N ASP A 66 -6.59 4.51 1.29
CA ASP A 66 -7.72 5.45 1.22
C ASP A 66 -8.90 4.83 0.46
N ASP A 67 -8.67 4.19 -0.69
CA ASP A 67 -9.71 3.46 -1.44
C ASP A 67 -10.40 2.37 -0.59
N ILE A 68 -9.64 1.66 0.26
CA ILE A 68 -10.19 0.64 1.17
C ILE A 68 -11.01 1.28 2.28
N VAL A 69 -10.54 2.40 2.85
CA VAL A 69 -11.26 3.14 3.90
C VAL A 69 -12.57 3.68 3.35
N ASP A 70 -12.55 4.34 2.20
CA ASP A 70 -13.74 4.83 1.51
C ASP A 70 -14.75 3.69 1.29
N ARG A 71 -14.28 2.54 0.81
CA ARG A 71 -15.12 1.36 0.61
C ARG A 71 -15.74 0.85 1.92
N LEU A 72 -14.99 0.85 3.03
CA LEU A 72 -15.47 0.44 4.36
C LEU A 72 -16.53 1.38 4.93
N GLU A 73 -16.44 2.68 4.61
CA GLU A 73 -17.44 3.69 4.99
C GLU A 73 -18.74 3.56 4.17
N GLU A 74 -18.65 3.06 2.93
CA GLU A 74 -19.80 2.82 2.04
C GLU A 74 -20.57 1.51 2.30
N LEU A 75 -20.04 0.60 3.14
CA LEU A 75 -20.65 -0.71 3.50
C LEU A 75 -21.70 -0.62 4.61
#